data_AF-A0A8T4SMS5-F1
#
_entry.id   AF-A0A8T4SMS5-F1
#
_cell.length_a   1.000
_cell.length_b   1.000
_cell.length_c   1.000
_cell.angle_alpha   90.00
_cell.angle_beta   90.00
_cell.angle_gamma   90.00
#
_symmetry.space_group_name_H-M   'P 1'
#
loop_
_entity.id
_entity.type
_entity.pdbx_description
1 polymer ?
#
loop_
_entity_poly.entity_id
_entity_poly.type
_entity_poly.pdbx_seq_one_letter_code
_entity_poly.pdbx_strand_id
1 'polypeptide(L)'
;MRTLLAQANLKVTPEDFIADCLKKSLMVTVGLNIVLTLMLLKFEKSLVLLAISLPVIYFVMFFYFMNMPKTIIKTKINEIDREIIYAGRFLLVELSAGVPLFEAMRNASKSYKYIGKHFNEILERLEIGMPIDKAIDEVLEITPADNFRKIMWQINNSLKTGGDVTIALKAIIEQISKEQMIAIQNYGKKLNPLIMFYLIMAVIFPSLGIAMLALLGGFVGNIKLEFIKAEPPFVGTLFLIMMFILFMQFMFLSIIRSSRPGVEIE
;
A
#
# COMPACT_ATOMS: atom_id res chain seq x y z
N MET A 1 12.05 12.72 10.54
CA MET A 1 12.77 11.54 10.01
C MET A 1 13.18 10.57 11.11
N ARG A 2 13.74 11.03 12.25
CA ARG A 2 14.05 10.18 13.42
C ARG A 2 12.86 9.32 13.87
N THR A 3 11.68 9.92 14.02
CA THR A 3 10.44 9.22 14.38
C THR A 3 10.01 8.17 13.35
N LEU A 4 10.13 8.48 12.05
CA LEU A 4 9.81 7.52 10.98
C LEU A 4 10.79 6.34 10.96
N LEU A 5 12.08 6.57 11.18
CA LEU A 5 13.07 5.50 11.24
C LEU A 5 12.84 4.60 12.46
N ALA A 6 12.52 5.19 13.61
CA ALA A 6 12.12 4.44 14.80
C ALA A 6 10.88 3.58 14.56
N GLN A 7 9.82 4.14 13.96
CA GLN A 7 8.60 3.41 13.59
C GLN A 7 8.86 2.33 12.51
N ALA A 8 9.79 2.57 11.60
CA ALA A 8 10.25 1.58 10.63
C ALA A 8 11.12 0.47 11.26
N ASN A 9 11.48 0.58 12.55
CA ASN A 9 12.43 -0.26 13.26
C ASN A 9 13.80 -0.31 12.56
N LEU A 10 14.22 0.83 12.01
CA LEU A 10 15.51 1.03 11.37
C LEU A 10 16.45 1.73 12.36
N LYS A 11 17.42 0.99 12.90
CA LYS A 11 18.44 1.51 13.84
C LYS A 11 19.55 2.28 13.11
N VAL A 12 19.18 3.30 12.35
CA VAL A 12 20.12 4.14 11.58
C VAL A 12 19.89 5.60 11.93
N THR A 13 20.97 6.38 11.94
CA THR A 13 20.84 7.83 12.08
C THR A 13 20.20 8.41 10.81
N PRO A 14 19.41 9.50 10.91
CA PRO A 14 18.86 10.16 9.73
C PRO A 14 19.91 10.56 8.70
N GLU A 15 21.09 10.98 9.18
CA GLU A 15 22.20 11.44 8.37
C GLU A 15 22.78 10.26 7.55
N ASP A 16 23.02 9.12 8.19
CA ASP A 16 23.48 7.90 7.52
C ASP A 16 22.44 7.36 6.54
N PHE A 17 21.16 7.42 6.90
CA PHE A 17 20.07 6.97 6.03
C PHE A 17 20.01 7.80 4.73
N ILE A 18 20.10 9.13 4.81
CA ILE A 18 20.10 10.00 3.63
C ILE A 18 21.34 9.73 2.78
N ALA A 19 22.52 9.55 3.39
CA ALA A 19 23.75 9.22 2.67
C ALA A 19 23.64 7.88 1.92
N ASP A 20 23.05 6.87 2.56
CA ASP A 20 22.77 5.58 1.93
C ASP A 20 21.76 5.70 0.79
N CYS A 21 20.71 6.51 0.94
CA CYS A 21 19.76 6.79 -0.13
C CYS A 21 20.44 7.42 -1.34
N LEU A 22 21.32 8.41 -1.13
CA LEU A 22 22.08 9.07 -2.19
C LEU A 22 23.02 8.08 -2.91
N LYS A 23 23.74 7.24 -2.17
CA LYS A 23 24.64 6.24 -2.76
C LYS A 23 23.87 5.20 -3.58
N LYS A 24 22.77 4.67 -3.02
CA LYS A 24 21.93 3.65 -3.69
C LYS A 24 21.24 4.23 -4.92
N SER A 25 20.68 5.45 -4.84
CA SER A 25 20.06 6.09 -5.99
C SER A 25 21.07 6.32 -7.12
N LEU A 26 22.29 6.74 -6.79
CA LEU A 26 23.36 6.93 -7.76
C LEU A 26 23.78 5.61 -8.42
N MET A 27 24.04 4.55 -7.64
CA MET A 27 24.39 3.23 -8.17
C MET A 27 23.33 2.68 -9.12
N VAL A 28 22.06 2.73 -8.71
CA VAL A 28 20.95 2.25 -9.55
C VAL A 28 20.80 3.10 -10.81
N THR A 29 20.96 4.42 -10.71
CA THR A 29 20.86 5.32 -11.86
C THR A 29 21.94 5.03 -12.89
N VAL A 30 23.19 4.84 -12.46
CA VAL A 30 24.29 4.49 -13.37
C VAL A 30 24.01 3.15 -14.05
N GLY A 31 23.61 2.13 -13.29
CA GLY A 31 23.25 0.82 -13.86
C GLY A 31 22.12 0.90 -14.88
N LEU A 32 21.04 1.63 -14.56
CA LEU A 32 19.89 1.78 -15.46
C LEU A 32 20.25 2.55 -16.73
N ASN A 33 21.06 3.61 -16.62
CA ASN A 33 21.50 4.38 -17.78
C ASN A 33 22.42 3.57 -18.70
N ILE A 34 23.28 2.68 -18.16
CA ILE A 34 24.09 1.77 -18.98
C ILE A 34 23.18 0.85 -19.81
N VAL A 35 22.17 0.25 -19.19
CA VAL A 35 21.18 -0.60 -19.89
C VAL A 35 20.43 0.21 -20.96
N LEU A 36 20.01 1.44 -20.64
CA LEU A 36 19.33 2.33 -21.56
C LEU A 36 20.22 2.68 -22.76
N THR A 37 21.52 2.91 -22.52
CA THR A 37 22.53 3.17 -23.56
C THR A 37 22.65 1.98 -24.51
N LEU A 38 22.79 0.76 -23.97
CA LEU A 38 22.88 -0.46 -24.77
C LEU A 38 21.63 -0.70 -25.64
N MET A 39 20.44 -0.35 -25.14
CA MET A 39 19.21 -0.40 -25.92
C MET A 39 19.18 0.66 -27.03
N LEU A 40 19.57 1.91 -26.73
CA LEU A 40 19.50 3.02 -27.69
C LEU A 40 20.48 2.87 -28.86
N LEU A 41 21.65 2.25 -28.62
CA LEU A 41 22.60 1.92 -29.68
C LEU A 41 22.00 1.00 -30.77
N LYS A 42 20.97 0.21 -30.45
CA LYS A 42 20.25 -0.62 -31.44
C LYS A 42 19.21 0.13 -32.27
N PHE A 43 18.81 1.33 -31.86
CA PHE A 43 17.70 2.09 -32.45
C PHE A 43 18.13 3.44 -33.06
N GLU A 44 19.43 3.69 -33.21
CA GLU A 44 20.01 4.92 -33.81
C GLU A 44 19.43 6.23 -33.25
N LYS A 45 19.03 6.23 -31.97
CA LYS A 45 18.44 7.42 -31.33
C LYS A 45 19.50 8.40 -30.83
N SER A 46 19.13 9.69 -30.81
CA SER A 46 19.97 10.83 -30.40
C SER A 46 20.51 10.71 -28.96
N LEU A 47 21.82 10.99 -28.81
CA LEU A 47 22.56 11.10 -27.54
C LEU A 47 21.97 12.12 -26.56
N VAL A 48 21.20 13.10 -27.06
CA VAL A 48 20.56 14.14 -26.23
C VAL A 48 19.53 13.55 -25.28
N LEU A 49 18.82 12.48 -25.69
CA LEU A 49 17.84 11.80 -24.85
C LEU A 49 18.48 11.17 -23.60
N LEU A 50 19.73 10.73 -23.73
CA LEU A 50 20.50 10.07 -22.68
C LEU A 50 21.02 11.05 -21.62
N ALA A 51 21.43 12.24 -22.07
CA ALA A 51 21.84 13.31 -21.18
C ALA A 51 20.67 13.79 -20.28
N ILE A 52 19.44 13.80 -20.82
CA ILE A 52 18.23 14.18 -20.08
C ILE A 52 17.74 13.04 -19.18
N SER A 53 17.88 11.78 -19.58
CA SER A 53 17.42 10.64 -18.78
C SER A 53 18.17 10.50 -17.45
N LEU A 54 19.44 10.86 -17.41
CA LEU A 54 20.29 10.70 -16.22
C LEU A 54 19.77 11.49 -14.99
N PRO A 55 19.58 12.82 -15.05
CA PRO A 55 19.06 13.57 -13.90
C PRO A 55 17.62 13.18 -13.55
N VAL A 56 16.78 12.82 -14.53
CA VAL A 56 15.39 12.41 -14.31
C VAL A 56 15.33 11.09 -13.54
N ILE A 57 16.05 10.07 -14.00
CA ILE A 57 16.09 8.76 -13.34
C ILE A 57 16.69 8.89 -11.94
N TYR A 58 17.76 9.68 -11.78
CA TYR A 58 18.35 9.94 -10.46
C TYR A 58 17.34 10.50 -9.47
N PHE A 59 16.61 11.53 -9.88
CA PHE A 59 15.63 12.19 -9.02
C PHE A 59 14.49 11.23 -8.66
N VAL A 60 13.94 10.50 -9.64
CA VAL A 60 12.89 9.49 -9.39
C VAL A 60 13.36 8.42 -8.42
N MET A 61 14.56 7.87 -8.60
CA MET A 61 15.12 6.83 -7.74
C MET A 61 15.42 7.36 -6.33
N PHE A 62 15.94 8.58 -6.20
CA PHE A 62 16.17 9.21 -4.90
C PHE A 62 14.86 9.37 -4.12
N PHE A 63 13.80 9.88 -4.77
CA PHE A 63 12.48 9.99 -4.14
C PHE A 63 11.88 8.62 -3.78
N TYR A 64 12.12 7.60 -4.60
CA TYR A 64 11.69 6.23 -4.30
C TYR A 64 12.35 5.70 -3.01
N PHE A 65 13.68 5.77 -2.91
CA PHE A 65 14.40 5.32 -1.71
C PHE A 65 14.09 6.17 -0.48
N MET A 66 13.92 7.47 -0.64
CA MET A 66 13.53 8.37 0.45
C MET A 66 12.16 8.04 1.05
N ASN A 67 11.23 7.54 0.23
CA ASN A 67 9.90 7.13 0.69
C ASN A 67 9.84 5.66 1.15
N MET A 68 10.91 4.88 1.01
CA MET A 68 10.97 3.47 1.40
C MET A 68 10.58 3.22 2.87
N PRO A 69 11.02 4.03 3.87
CA PRO A 69 10.61 3.83 5.26
C PRO A 69 9.09 3.97 5.44
N LYS A 70 8.46 4.90 4.74
CA LYS A 70 7.00 5.08 4.80
C LYS A 70 6.27 3.84 4.28
N THR A 71 6.79 3.21 3.24
CA THR A 71 6.23 1.96 2.69
C THR A 71 6.37 0.82 3.68
N ILE A 72 7.54 0.66 4.32
CA ILE A 72 7.76 -0.35 5.37
C ILE A 72 6.77 -0.15 6.53
N ILE A 73 6.64 1.09 7.02
CA ILE A 73 5.71 1.43 8.09
C ILE A 73 4.28 1.09 7.68
N LYS A 74 3.86 1.47 6.47
CA LYS A 74 2.52 1.17 5.96
C LYS A 74 2.23 -0.33 5.90
N THR A 75 3.20 -1.14 5.49
CA THR A 75 3.06 -2.60 5.49
C THR A 75 2.87 -3.11 6.91
N LYS A 76 3.68 -2.66 7.88
CA LYS A 76 3.52 -3.05 9.30
C LYS A 76 2.17 -2.63 9.88
N ILE A 77 1.71 -1.41 9.58
CA ILE A 77 0.38 -0.94 10.00
C ILE A 77 -0.69 -1.89 9.47
N ASN A 78 -0.65 -2.23 8.19
CA ASN A 78 -1.62 -3.14 7.59
C ASN A 78 -1.57 -4.54 8.22
N GLU A 79 -0.38 -5.06 8.53
CA GLU A 79 -0.21 -6.35 9.21
C GLU A 79 -0.85 -6.35 10.61
N ILE A 80 -0.68 -5.27 11.38
CA ILE A 80 -1.29 -5.11 12.71
C ILE A 80 -2.80 -4.91 12.60
N ASP A 81 -3.26 -4.05 11.69
CA ASP A 81 -4.67 -3.75 11.49
C ASP A 81 -5.49 -4.96 11.01
N ARG A 82 -4.85 -5.95 10.37
CA ARG A 82 -5.51 -7.23 10.04
C ARG A 82 -5.83 -8.05 11.27
N GLU A 83 -4.91 -8.11 12.24
CA GLU A 83 -5.09 -8.91 13.46
C GLU A 83 -5.87 -8.14 14.54
N ILE A 84 -6.03 -6.81 14.42
CA ILE A 84 -6.48 -5.93 15.51
C ILE A 84 -7.84 -6.28 16.10
N ILE A 85 -8.84 -6.59 15.26
CA ILE A 85 -10.19 -6.93 15.72
C ILE A 85 -10.21 -8.31 16.35
N TYR A 86 -9.51 -9.28 15.75
CA TYR A 86 -9.43 -10.63 16.28
C TYR A 86 -8.74 -10.66 17.64
N ALA A 87 -7.56 -10.04 17.74
CA ALA A 87 -6.82 -9.94 19.00
C ALA A 87 -7.57 -9.12 20.06
N GLY A 88 -8.23 -8.04 19.65
CA GLY A 88 -9.08 -7.26 20.53
C GLY A 88 -10.27 -8.04 21.10
N ARG A 89 -10.95 -8.84 20.26
CA ARG A 89 -12.03 -9.73 20.69
C ARG A 89 -11.50 -10.86 21.58
N PHE A 90 -10.34 -11.43 21.25
CA PHE A 90 -9.69 -12.44 22.07
C PHE A 90 -9.42 -11.92 23.48
N LEU A 91 -8.77 -10.75 23.60
CA LEU A 91 -8.55 -10.09 24.88
C LEU A 91 -9.86 -9.82 25.62
N LEU A 92 -10.90 -9.35 24.91
CA LEU A 92 -12.19 -9.09 25.52
C LEU A 92 -12.83 -10.37 26.10
N VAL A 93 -12.73 -11.49 25.40
CA VAL A 93 -13.24 -12.79 25.88
C VAL A 93 -12.49 -13.24 27.13
N GLU A 94 -11.16 -13.14 27.14
CA GLU A 94 -10.36 -13.52 28.31
C GLU A 94 -10.64 -12.63 29.52
N LEU A 95 -10.67 -11.31 29.33
CA LEU A 95 -11.01 -10.37 30.41
C LEU A 95 -12.44 -10.60 30.94
N SER A 96 -13.40 -10.86 30.05
CA SER A 96 -14.78 -11.18 30.45
C SER A 96 -14.89 -12.50 31.20
N ALA A 97 -13.97 -13.44 30.98
CA ALA A 97 -13.85 -14.69 31.72
C ALA A 97 -13.13 -14.52 33.07
N GLY A 98 -12.73 -13.30 33.44
CA GLY A 98 -12.02 -12.99 34.68
C GLY A 98 -10.52 -13.26 34.62
N VAL A 99 -9.94 -13.48 33.43
CA VAL A 99 -8.48 -13.61 33.29
C VAL A 99 -7.83 -12.25 33.56
N PRO A 100 -6.78 -12.18 34.39
CA PRO A 100 -6.06 -10.93 34.61
C PRO A 100 -5.46 -10.37 33.31
N LEU A 101 -5.50 -9.04 33.14
CA LEU A 101 -5.02 -8.35 31.92
C LEU A 101 -3.60 -8.76 31.50
N PHE A 102 -2.71 -8.96 32.48
CA PHE A 102 -1.35 -9.40 32.22
C PHE A 102 -1.30 -10.76 31.51
N GLU A 103 -2.04 -11.75 32.02
CA GLU A 103 -2.12 -13.08 31.40
C GLU A 103 -2.87 -13.04 30.08
N ALA A 104 -3.91 -12.19 29.98
CA ALA A 104 -4.63 -12.02 28.72
C ALA A 104 -3.73 -11.47 27.62
N MET A 105 -2.90 -10.46 27.94
CA MET A 105 -1.87 -9.95 27.02
C MET A 105 -0.82 -11.01 26.68
N ARG A 106 -0.44 -11.89 27.63
CA ARG A 106 0.51 -12.99 27.41
C ARG A 106 -0.07 -14.08 26.50
N ASN A 107 -1.36 -14.36 26.60
CA ASN A 107 -2.02 -15.33 25.71
C ASN A 107 -2.22 -14.73 24.31
N ALA A 108 -2.57 -13.44 24.23
CA ALA A 108 -2.65 -12.72 22.96
C ALA A 108 -1.28 -12.60 22.28
N SER A 109 -0.18 -12.42 23.03
CA SER A 109 1.17 -12.33 22.45
C SER A 109 1.61 -13.61 21.76
N LYS A 110 1.17 -14.77 22.25
CA LYS A 110 1.44 -16.09 21.66
C LYS A 110 0.51 -16.43 20.49
N SER A 111 -0.73 -15.95 20.54
CA SER A 111 -1.77 -16.32 19.59
C SER A 111 -1.69 -15.56 18.26
N TYR A 112 -1.06 -14.38 18.25
CA TYR A 112 -1.02 -13.50 17.08
C TYR A 112 0.41 -13.15 16.66
N LYS A 113 0.67 -13.07 15.35
CA LYS A 113 2.04 -12.97 14.83
C LYS A 113 2.56 -11.54 14.80
N TYR A 114 1.73 -10.57 14.40
CA TYR A 114 2.15 -9.19 14.19
C TYR A 114 1.84 -8.32 15.41
N ILE A 115 0.57 -8.31 15.85
CA ILE A 115 0.16 -7.57 17.05
C ILE A 115 0.75 -8.20 18.32
N GLY A 116 0.96 -9.53 18.33
CA GLY A 116 1.53 -10.24 19.47
C GLY A 116 2.94 -9.77 19.86
N LYS A 117 3.73 -9.27 18.89
CA LYS A 117 5.04 -8.65 19.16
C LYS A 117 4.93 -7.41 20.03
N HIS A 118 3.92 -6.58 19.80
CA HIS A 118 3.69 -5.38 20.59
C HIS A 118 3.20 -5.71 22.00
N PHE A 119 2.35 -6.74 22.15
CA PHE A 119 2.00 -7.24 23.48
C PHE A 119 3.23 -7.79 24.22
N ASN A 120 4.08 -8.57 23.54
CA ASN A 120 5.30 -9.09 24.14
C ASN A 120 6.24 -7.97 24.58
N GLU A 121 6.36 -6.92 23.78
CA GLU A 121 7.19 -5.75 24.09
C GLU A 121 6.68 -4.96 25.32
N ILE A 122 5.36 -4.95 25.57
CA ILE A 122 4.77 -4.43 26.82
C ILE A 122 5.10 -5.37 27.99
N LEU A 123 4.92 -6.68 27.81
CA LEU A 123 5.16 -7.69 28.85
C LEU A 123 6.63 -7.73 29.30
N GLU A 124 7.59 -7.62 28.37
CA GLU A 124 9.03 -7.57 28.69
C GLU A 124 9.36 -6.38 29.61
N ARG A 125 8.75 -5.21 29.36
CA ARG A 125 8.89 -4.03 30.23
C ARG A 125 8.29 -4.25 31.62
N LEU A 126 7.16 -4.96 31.69
CA LEU A 126 6.55 -5.32 32.96
C LEU A 126 7.41 -6.30 33.76
N GLU A 127 8.02 -7.27 33.09
CA GLU A 127 8.89 -8.29 33.73
C GLU A 127 10.15 -7.66 34.35
N ILE A 128 10.67 -6.56 33.80
CA ILE A 128 11.78 -5.78 34.39
C ILE A 128 11.32 -4.78 35.48
N GLY A 129 10.04 -4.83 35.89
CA GLY A 129 9.50 -4.05 37.00
C GLY A 129 8.96 -2.67 36.62
N MET A 130 8.74 -2.38 35.33
CA MET A 130 8.09 -1.13 34.92
C MET A 130 6.60 -1.16 35.28
N PRO A 131 6.02 -0.04 35.77
CA PRO A 131 4.57 0.10 35.93
C PRO A 131 3.82 -0.10 34.60
N ILE A 132 2.69 -0.80 34.63
CA ILE A 132 1.90 -1.14 33.42
C ILE A 132 1.49 0.07 32.60
N ASP A 133 1.18 1.17 33.28
CA ASP A 133 0.76 2.40 32.65
C ASP A 133 1.88 3.05 31.84
N LYS A 134 3.10 3.02 32.37
CA LYS A 134 4.30 3.51 31.69
C LYS A 134 4.74 2.56 30.57
N ALA A 135 4.67 1.25 30.81
CA ALA A 135 5.04 0.24 29.82
C ALA A 135 4.16 0.35 28.56
N ILE A 136 2.85 0.57 28.75
CA ILE A 136 1.94 0.83 27.64
C ILE A 136 2.31 2.16 26.95
N ASP A 137 2.48 3.25 27.70
CA ASP A 137 2.77 4.57 27.11
C ASP A 137 4.05 4.56 26.25
N GLU A 138 5.13 3.92 26.70
CA GLU A 138 6.38 3.80 25.91
C GLU A 138 6.19 3.03 24.59
N VAL A 139 5.43 1.93 24.62
CA VAL A 139 5.15 1.15 23.41
C VAL A 139 4.23 1.93 22.46
N LEU A 140 3.31 2.73 22.99
CA LEU A 140 2.42 3.57 22.18
C LEU A 140 3.12 4.71 21.45
N GLU A 141 4.26 5.20 21.95
CA GLU A 141 5.06 6.25 21.30
C GLU A 141 5.76 5.75 20.03
N ILE A 142 6.22 4.50 20.04
CA ILE A 142 6.97 3.90 18.93
C ILE A 142 6.10 3.09 17.96
N THR A 143 4.87 2.74 18.36
CA THR A 143 3.95 1.96 17.51
C THR A 143 3.25 2.86 16.48
N PRO A 144 3.36 2.59 15.17
CA PRO A 144 2.73 3.43 14.15
C PRO A 144 1.24 3.10 13.87
N ALA A 145 0.72 1.98 14.39
CA ALA A 145 -0.65 1.53 14.10
C ALA A 145 -1.69 2.22 15.01
N ASP A 146 -2.47 3.13 14.43
CA ASP A 146 -3.42 3.96 15.19
C ASP A 146 -4.49 3.16 15.93
N ASN A 147 -5.01 2.07 15.35
CA ASN A 147 -6.04 1.26 16.02
C ASN A 147 -5.49 0.54 17.25
N PHE A 148 -4.27 -0.01 17.16
CA PHE A 148 -3.57 -0.55 18.32
C PHE A 148 -3.36 0.52 19.39
N ARG A 149 -2.95 1.72 18.97
CA ARG A 149 -2.77 2.85 19.88
C ARG A 149 -4.07 3.19 20.61
N LYS A 150 -5.20 3.27 19.89
CA LYS A 150 -6.52 3.53 20.48
C LYS A 150 -6.90 2.48 21.54
N ILE A 151 -6.71 1.19 21.23
CA ILE A 151 -7.06 0.11 22.17
C ILE A 151 -6.20 0.19 23.42
N MET A 152 -4.87 0.21 23.26
CA MET A 152 -3.94 0.22 24.40
C MET A 152 -4.09 1.50 25.22
N TRP A 153 -4.35 2.65 24.58
CA TRP A 153 -4.63 3.89 25.27
C TRP A 153 -5.90 3.80 26.13
N GLN A 154 -6.97 3.18 25.63
CA GLN A 154 -8.19 2.99 26.42
C GLN A 154 -8.01 2.02 27.58
N ILE A 155 -7.25 0.94 27.38
CA ILE A 155 -6.86 0.03 28.46
C ILE A 155 -6.08 0.81 29.52
N ASN A 156 -5.06 1.57 29.11
CA ASN A 156 -4.23 2.34 30.02
C ASN A 156 -5.04 3.39 30.80
N ASN A 157 -5.94 4.09 30.12
CA ASN A 157 -6.80 5.10 30.75
C ASN A 157 -7.76 4.48 31.77
N SER A 158 -8.33 3.31 31.46
CA SER A 158 -9.18 2.57 32.40
C SER A 158 -8.38 2.12 33.64
N LEU A 159 -7.16 1.63 33.46
CA LEU A 159 -6.26 1.28 34.57
C LEU A 159 -5.92 2.49 35.45
N LYS A 160 -5.56 3.63 34.85
CA LYS A 160 -5.22 4.87 35.57
C LYS A 160 -6.39 5.43 36.37
N THR A 161 -7.62 5.24 35.89
CA THR A 161 -8.84 5.76 36.51
C THR A 161 -9.51 4.75 37.45
N GLY A 162 -9.01 3.51 37.53
CA GLY A 162 -9.63 2.42 38.29
C GLY A 162 -10.97 1.94 37.69
N GLY A 163 -11.19 2.20 36.40
CA GLY A 163 -12.38 1.76 35.66
C GLY A 163 -12.31 0.29 35.25
N ASP A 164 -13.43 -0.22 34.74
CA ASP A 164 -13.49 -1.57 34.17
C ASP A 164 -12.84 -1.59 32.77
N VAL A 165 -11.70 -2.27 32.66
CA VAL A 165 -10.95 -2.45 31.42
C VAL A 165 -11.78 -3.18 30.36
N THR A 166 -12.63 -4.12 30.76
CA THR A 166 -13.48 -4.92 29.87
C THR A 166 -14.50 -4.04 29.15
N ILE A 167 -15.14 -3.12 29.88
CA ILE A 167 -16.11 -2.18 29.31
C ILE A 167 -15.42 -1.22 28.34
N ALA A 168 -14.27 -0.66 28.75
CA ALA A 168 -13.48 0.24 27.90
C ALA A 168 -13.01 -0.46 26.61
N LEU A 169 -12.51 -1.69 26.74
CA LEU A 169 -12.08 -2.51 25.61
C LEU A 169 -13.23 -2.84 24.67
N LYS A 170 -14.39 -3.26 25.20
CA LYS A 170 -15.58 -3.56 24.38
C LYS A 170 -15.98 -2.36 23.53
N ALA A 171 -16.08 -1.18 24.14
CA ALA A 171 -16.48 0.04 23.46
C ALA A 171 -15.52 0.39 22.30
N ILE A 172 -14.20 0.29 22.52
CA ILE A 172 -13.24 0.62 21.47
C ILE A 172 -13.19 -0.43 20.35
N ILE A 173 -13.37 -1.72 20.66
CA ILE A 173 -13.45 -2.78 19.64
C ILE A 173 -14.70 -2.62 18.78
N GLU A 174 -15.85 -2.31 19.37
CA GLU A 174 -17.08 -2.02 18.63
C GLU A 174 -16.92 -0.80 17.73
N GLN A 175 -16.25 0.26 18.21
CA GLN A 175 -15.94 1.44 17.41
C GLN A 175 -15.04 1.08 16.21
N ILE A 176 -13.91 0.41 16.43
CA ILE A 176 -12.98 0.04 15.34
C ILE A 176 -13.67 -0.91 14.35
N SER A 177 -14.47 -1.86 14.83
CA SER A 177 -15.24 -2.77 13.97
C SER A 177 -16.22 -2.00 13.09
N LYS A 178 -16.88 -0.97 13.62
CA LYS A 178 -17.77 -0.08 12.87
C LYS A 178 -17.00 0.76 11.85
N GLU A 179 -15.84 1.31 12.23
CA GLU A 179 -14.94 2.04 11.31
C GLU A 179 -14.52 1.16 10.13
N GLN A 180 -14.13 -0.10 10.38
CA GLN A 180 -13.79 -1.06 9.33
C GLN A 180 -14.98 -1.40 8.42
N MET A 181 -16.17 -1.60 8.99
CA MET A 181 -17.39 -1.84 8.21
C MET A 181 -17.72 -0.66 7.29
N ILE A 182 -17.61 0.57 7.80
CA ILE A 182 -17.79 1.79 7.00
C ILE A 182 -16.74 1.88 5.89
N ALA A 183 -15.48 1.53 6.17
CA ALA A 183 -14.42 1.51 5.17
C ALA A 183 -14.71 0.51 4.03
N ILE A 184 -15.20 -0.70 4.37
CA ILE A 184 -15.61 -1.72 3.39
C ILE A 184 -16.78 -1.22 2.54
N GLN A 185 -17.81 -0.63 3.17
CA GLN A 185 -18.95 -0.07 2.44
C GLN A 185 -18.54 1.06 1.50
N ASN A 186 -17.67 1.97 1.96
CA ASN A 186 -17.14 3.06 1.15
C ASN A 186 -16.29 2.55 -0.01
N TYR A 187 -15.53 1.48 0.19
CA TYR A 187 -14.80 0.82 -0.88
C TYR A 187 -15.76 0.24 -1.94
N GLY A 188 -16.79 -0.49 -1.52
CA GLY A 188 -17.82 -1.01 -2.42
C GLY A 188 -18.52 0.09 -3.22
N LYS A 189 -18.86 1.21 -2.57
CA LYS A 189 -19.45 2.39 -3.24
C LYS A 189 -18.52 3.01 -4.28
N LYS A 190 -17.21 3.08 -4.03
CA LYS A 190 -16.22 3.59 -5.00
C LYS A 190 -15.96 2.63 -6.15
N LEU A 191 -16.10 1.32 -5.91
CA LEU A 191 -15.86 0.30 -6.93
C LEU A 191 -16.89 0.37 -8.08
N ASN A 192 -18.16 0.68 -7.78
CA ASN A 192 -19.21 0.67 -8.79
C ASN A 192 -18.98 1.70 -9.93
N PRO A 193 -18.72 3.00 -9.68
CA PRO A 193 -18.36 3.94 -10.74
C PRO A 193 -17.10 3.57 -11.52
N LEU A 194 -16.09 3.01 -10.85
CA LEU A 194 -14.85 2.57 -11.51
C LEU A 194 -15.10 1.44 -12.50
N ILE A 195 -15.97 0.48 -12.16
CA ILE A 195 -16.38 -0.60 -13.08
C ILE A 195 -17.15 -0.01 -14.27
N MET A 196 -18.09 0.92 -14.03
CA MET A 196 -18.84 1.55 -15.12
C MET A 196 -17.90 2.30 -16.08
N PHE A 197 -16.95 3.08 -15.55
CA PHE A 197 -15.96 3.76 -16.35
C PHE A 197 -15.10 2.78 -17.16
N TYR A 198 -14.69 1.67 -16.55
CA TYR A 198 -13.96 0.60 -17.24
C TYR A 198 -14.78 0.02 -18.40
N LEU A 199 -16.06 -0.31 -18.18
CA LEU A 199 -16.93 -0.84 -19.24
C LEU A 199 -17.06 0.15 -20.41
N ILE A 200 -17.26 1.43 -20.11
CA ILE A 200 -17.35 2.46 -21.14
C ILE A 200 -16.05 2.60 -21.93
N MET A 201 -14.92 2.79 -21.25
CA MET A 201 -13.64 3.09 -21.92
C MET A 201 -12.98 1.88 -22.56
N ALA A 202 -13.04 0.71 -21.92
CA ALA A 202 -12.32 -0.48 -22.37
C ALA A 202 -13.12 -1.37 -23.32
N VAL A 203 -14.47 -1.32 -23.26
CA VAL A 203 -15.34 -2.22 -24.04
C VAL A 203 -16.24 -1.44 -25.00
N ILE A 204 -17.00 -0.45 -24.51
CA ILE A 204 -18.00 0.24 -25.32
C ILE A 204 -17.35 1.21 -26.32
N PHE A 205 -16.42 2.06 -25.87
CA PHE A 205 -15.78 3.06 -26.73
C PHE A 205 -14.99 2.45 -27.89
N PRO A 206 -14.18 1.38 -27.70
CA PRO A 206 -13.51 0.71 -28.81
C PRO A 206 -14.48 0.04 -29.77
N SER A 207 -15.54 -0.61 -29.25
CA SER A 207 -16.52 -1.29 -30.10
C SER A 207 -17.34 -0.31 -30.94
N LEU A 208 -17.79 0.81 -30.36
CA LEU A 208 -18.42 1.91 -31.10
C LEU A 208 -17.46 2.55 -32.10
N GLY A 209 -16.18 2.75 -31.72
CA GLY A 209 -15.17 3.28 -32.62
C GLY A 209 -14.98 2.41 -33.86
N ILE A 210 -14.87 1.10 -33.68
CA ILE A 210 -14.77 0.14 -34.79
C ILE A 210 -16.04 0.16 -35.64
N ALA A 211 -17.22 0.15 -35.03
CA ALA A 211 -18.49 0.18 -35.75
C ALA A 211 -18.65 1.47 -36.58
N MET A 212 -18.33 2.63 -35.99
CA MET A 212 -18.36 3.93 -36.68
C MET A 212 -17.36 3.98 -37.84
N LEU A 213 -16.13 3.49 -37.64
CA LEU A 213 -15.12 3.41 -38.70
C LEU A 213 -15.57 2.48 -39.83
N ALA A 214 -16.20 1.35 -39.52
CA ALA A 214 -16.73 0.42 -40.51
C ALA A 214 -17.85 1.06 -41.34
N LEU A 215 -18.78 1.78 -40.69
CA LEU A 215 -19.85 2.49 -41.39
C LEU A 215 -19.31 3.62 -42.27
N LEU A 216 -18.42 4.47 -41.74
CA LEU A 216 -17.80 5.55 -42.51
C LEU A 216 -16.97 5.01 -43.68
N GLY A 217 -16.22 3.92 -43.48
CA GLY A 217 -15.49 3.22 -44.54
C GLY A 217 -16.42 2.65 -45.61
N GLY A 218 -17.64 2.24 -45.23
CA GLY A 218 -18.68 1.79 -46.16
C GLY A 218 -19.29 2.91 -47.01
N PHE A 219 -19.47 4.12 -46.45
CA PHE A 219 -19.98 5.28 -47.20
C PHE A 219 -18.95 5.90 -48.14
N VAL A 220 -17.67 5.90 -47.74
CA VAL A 220 -16.59 6.43 -48.57
C VAL A 220 -16.02 5.30 -49.45
N GLY A 221 -16.87 4.75 -50.33
CA GLY A 221 -16.61 3.57 -51.17
C GLY A 221 -15.48 3.68 -52.20
N ASN A 222 -14.57 4.65 -52.09
CA ASN A 222 -13.41 4.85 -52.97
C ASN A 222 -12.20 5.53 -52.30
N ILE A 223 -12.11 5.55 -50.96
CA ILE A 223 -10.77 5.62 -50.37
C ILE A 223 -10.19 4.24 -50.65
N LYS A 224 -9.35 4.14 -51.69
CA LYS A 224 -8.45 3.01 -51.85
C LYS A 224 -7.93 2.69 -50.46
N LEU A 225 -8.18 1.47 -50.02
CA LEU A 225 -7.53 0.87 -48.88
C LEU A 225 -6.03 0.70 -49.21
N GLU A 226 -5.35 1.77 -49.65
CA GLU A 226 -3.89 1.92 -49.64
C GLU A 226 -3.37 1.95 -48.21
N PHE A 227 -4.25 2.18 -47.22
CA PHE A 227 -4.00 1.80 -45.83
C PHE A 227 -3.77 0.28 -45.67
N ILE A 228 -4.40 -0.58 -46.47
CA ILE A 228 -4.28 -2.05 -46.37
C ILE A 228 -3.23 -2.60 -47.35
N LYS A 229 -2.94 -1.90 -48.46
CA LYS A 229 -1.81 -2.24 -49.33
C LYS A 229 -0.50 -1.68 -48.79
N ALA A 230 0.00 -2.37 -47.77
CA ALA A 230 1.40 -2.70 -47.58
C ALA A 230 2.43 -1.63 -47.97
N GLU A 231 2.60 -0.64 -47.10
CA GLU A 231 3.95 -0.32 -46.66
C GLU A 231 4.11 -0.74 -45.18
N PRO A 232 5.32 -1.12 -44.73
CA PRO A 232 5.59 -1.54 -43.34
C PRO A 232 5.09 -0.60 -42.21
N PRO A 233 4.81 0.72 -42.40
CA PRO A 233 4.30 1.56 -41.32
C PRO A 233 2.87 1.25 -40.86
N PHE A 234 1.96 0.74 -41.71
CA PHE A 234 0.54 0.61 -41.31
C PHE A 234 0.29 -0.57 -40.39
N VAL A 235 0.86 -1.74 -40.70
CA VAL A 235 0.82 -2.91 -39.80
C VAL A 235 1.52 -2.60 -38.47
N GLY A 236 2.63 -1.85 -38.52
CA GLY A 236 3.31 -1.35 -37.33
C GLY A 236 2.44 -0.41 -36.50
N THR A 237 1.68 0.49 -37.15
CA THR A 237 0.77 1.42 -36.47
C THR A 237 -0.43 0.70 -35.83
N LEU A 238 -1.03 -0.28 -36.52
CA LEU A 238 -2.08 -1.13 -35.97
C LEU A 238 -1.59 -1.95 -34.77
N PHE A 239 -0.40 -2.53 -34.88
CA PHE A 239 0.22 -3.27 -33.78
C PHE A 239 0.51 -2.36 -32.58
N LEU A 240 0.93 -1.11 -32.82
CA LEU A 240 1.16 -0.11 -31.77
C LEU A 240 -0.15 0.31 -31.10
N ILE A 241 -1.23 0.53 -31.87
CA ILE A 241 -2.56 0.82 -31.32
C ILE A 241 -3.07 -0.37 -30.48
N MET A 242 -2.90 -1.59 -30.97
CA MET A 242 -3.30 -2.80 -30.24
C MET A 242 -2.51 -2.98 -28.94
N MET A 243 -1.19 -2.77 -28.98
CA MET A 243 -0.34 -2.74 -27.80
C MET A 243 -0.76 -1.66 -26.80
N PHE A 244 -1.11 -0.46 -27.28
CA PHE A 244 -1.58 0.63 -26.44
C PHE A 244 -2.90 0.29 -25.74
N ILE A 245 -3.85 -0.32 -26.45
CA ILE A 245 -5.13 -0.76 -25.88
C ILE A 245 -4.91 -1.85 -24.82
N LEU A 246 -4.07 -2.85 -25.11
CA LEU A 246 -3.71 -3.91 -24.15
C LEU A 246 -3.02 -3.34 -22.91
N PHE A 247 -2.10 -2.40 -23.10
CA PHE A 247 -1.43 -1.72 -21.99
C PHE A 247 -2.42 -0.94 -21.13
N MET A 248 -3.34 -0.19 -21.74
CA MET A 248 -4.40 0.54 -21.03
C MET A 248 -5.31 -0.43 -20.25
N GLN A 249 -5.72 -1.55 -20.85
CA GLN A 249 -6.51 -2.57 -20.16
C GLN A 249 -5.76 -3.17 -18.96
N PHE A 250 -4.49 -3.52 -19.15
CA PHE A 250 -3.64 -4.04 -18.08
C PHE A 250 -3.48 -3.02 -16.93
N MET A 251 -3.21 -1.75 -17.25
CA MET A 251 -3.12 -0.67 -16.28
C MET A 251 -4.40 -0.52 -15.46
N PHE A 252 -5.57 -0.55 -16.11
CA PHE A 252 -6.85 -0.46 -15.43
C PHE A 252 -7.11 -1.64 -14.49
N LEU A 253 -6.82 -2.87 -14.92
CA LEU A 253 -6.95 -4.05 -14.05
C LEU A 253 -6.01 -3.98 -12.84
N SER A 254 -4.79 -3.49 -13.03
CA SER A 254 -3.83 -3.28 -11.94
C SER A 254 -4.32 -2.24 -10.93
N ILE A 255 -4.89 -1.12 -11.37
CA ILE A 255 -5.44 -0.09 -10.49
C ILE A 255 -6.59 -0.66 -9.64
N ILE A 256 -7.51 -1.40 -10.25
CA ILE A 256 -8.63 -2.03 -9.55
C ILE A 256 -8.14 -3.05 -8.52
N ARG A 257 -7.17 -3.89 -8.88
CA ARG A 257 -6.57 -4.86 -7.93
C ARG A 257 -5.87 -4.17 -6.76
N SER A 258 -5.13 -3.09 -7.01
CA SER A 258 -4.41 -2.36 -5.96
C SER A 258 -5.32 -1.57 -5.02
N SER A 259 -6.55 -1.27 -5.45
CA SER A 259 -7.50 -0.50 -4.65
C SER A 259 -8.19 -1.34 -3.56
N ARG A 260 -8.03 -2.67 -3.56
CA ARG A 260 -8.64 -3.56 -2.58
C ARG A 260 -8.18 -3.19 -1.15
N PRO A 261 -9.11 -2.92 -0.21
CA PRO A 261 -8.75 -2.69 1.18
C PRO A 261 -8.17 -3.98 1.75
N GLY A 262 -7.09 -3.86 2.52
CA GLY A 262 -6.37 -5.00 3.10
C GLY A 262 -7.07 -5.67 4.27
N VAL A 263 -8.40 -5.76 4.24
CA VAL A 263 -9.22 -6.40 5.27
C VAL A 263 -9.61 -7.78 4.75
N GLU A 264 -9.05 -8.83 5.34
CA GLU A 264 -9.51 -10.20 5.12
C GLU A 264 -10.81 -10.36 5.90
N ILE A 265 -11.89 -10.63 5.17
CA ILE A 265 -13.18 -11.02 5.74
C ILE A 265 -13.25 -12.52 5.53
N GLU A 266 -12.84 -13.29 6.53
CA GLU A 266 -13.27 -14.68 6.71
C GLU A 266 -14.47 -14.72 7.65
#